data_AF-A0A6L5X2K3-F1
#
_entry.id   AF-A0A6L5X2K3-F1
#
_cell.length_a   1.000
_cell.length_b   1.000
_cell.length_c   1.000
_cell.angle_alpha   90.00
_cell.angle_beta   90.00
_cell.angle_gamma   90.00
#
_symmetry.space_group_name_H-M   'P 1'
#
loop_
_entity.id
_entity.type
_entity.pdbx_description
1 polymer ?
#
loop_
_entity_poly.entity_id
_entity_poly.type
_entity_poly.pdbx_seq_one_letter_code
_entity_poly.pdbx_strand_id
1 'polypeptide(L)'
;MKPIVRRLITLVCGFGIALLFMAAAIYFGYSNAYRRGTETSEVYMFGLNIYHLVLSGEKYIGTSNGPAMGGVSAIVMAVVFAVEEIIFKLRKH
;
A
#
# COMPACT_ATOMS: atom_id res chain seq x y z
N MET A 1 -17.27 23.28 -2.19
CA MET A 1 -15.94 23.09 -1.56
C MET A 1 -14.86 23.68 -2.47
N LYS A 2 -13.82 24.35 -1.93
CA LYS A 2 -12.73 24.90 -2.77
C LYS A 2 -12.01 23.74 -3.48
N PRO A 3 -11.60 23.90 -4.76
CA PRO A 3 -10.99 22.81 -5.54
C PRO A 3 -9.71 22.28 -4.88
N ILE A 4 -8.95 23.14 -4.20
CA ILE A 4 -7.72 22.75 -3.50
C ILE A 4 -8.00 21.83 -2.29
N VAL A 5 -9.06 22.11 -1.52
CA VAL A 5 -9.44 21.31 -0.35
C VAL A 5 -9.90 19.92 -0.80
N ARG A 6 -10.60 19.84 -1.94
CA ARG A 6 -11.02 18.56 -2.51
C ARG A 6 -9.83 17.70 -2.89
N ARG A 7 -8.87 18.25 -3.62
CA ARG A 7 -7.65 17.54 -4.03
C ARG A 7 -6.86 17.02 -2.82
N LEU A 8 -6.75 17.82 -1.76
CA LEU A 8 -6.09 17.38 -0.52
C LEU A 8 -6.84 16.22 0.15
N ILE A 9 -8.17 16.30 0.26
CA ILE A 9 -8.99 15.21 0.81
C ILE A 9 -8.82 13.94 -0.02
N THR A 10 -8.87 14.05 -1.35
CA THR A 10 -8.68 12.92 -2.27
C THR A 10 -7.32 12.25 -2.06
N LEU A 11 -6.24 13.03 -1.90
CA LEU A 11 -4.90 12.49 -1.64
C LEU A 11 -4.83 11.77 -0.29
N VAL A 12 -5.41 12.35 0.77
CA VAL A 12 -5.47 11.71 2.10
C VAL A 12 -6.28 10.41 2.04
N CYS A 13 -7.41 10.40 1.34
CA CYS A 13 -8.19 9.18 1.12
C CYS A 13 -7.40 8.12 0.34
N GLY A 14 -6.69 8.53 -0.73
CA GLY A 14 -5.84 7.62 -1.51
C GLY A 14 -4.71 7.02 -0.68
N PHE A 15 -4.08 7.81 0.20
CA PHE A 15 -3.08 7.32 1.13
C PHE A 15 -3.67 6.31 2.13
N GLY A 16 -4.84 6.59 2.70
CA GLY A 16 -5.53 5.67 3.59
C GLY A 16 -5.86 4.33 2.92
N ILE A 17 -6.32 4.36 1.66
CA ILE A 17 -6.58 3.16 0.87
C ILE A 17 -5.29 2.36 0.63
N ALA A 18 -4.18 3.05 0.33
CA ALA A 18 -2.87 2.40 0.15
C ALA A 18 -2.42 1.67 1.41
N LEU A 19 -2.58 2.30 2.58
CA LEU A 19 -2.26 1.68 3.87
C LEU A 19 -3.08 0.41 4.12
N LEU A 20 -4.38 0.42 3.82
CA LEU A 20 -5.24 -0.76 3.99
C LEU A 20 -4.78 -1.93 3.09
N PHE A 21 -4.45 -1.65 1.83
CA PHE A 21 -3.95 -2.69 0.93
C PHE A 21 -2.59 -3.25 1.38
N MET A 22 -1.67 -2.38 1.82
CA MET A 22 -0.38 -2.83 2.34
C MET A 22 -0.55 -3.66 3.63
N ALA A 23 -1.45 -3.25 4.53
CA ALA A 23 -1.75 -4.02 5.74
C ALA A 23 -2.28 -5.42 5.42
N ALA A 24 -3.20 -5.53 4.45
CA ALA A 24 -3.68 -6.82 3.97
C ALA A 24 -2.56 -7.66 3.35
N ALA A 25 -1.71 -7.07 2.50
CA ALA A 25 -0.58 -7.77 1.87
C ALA A 25 0.42 -8.29 2.91
N ILE A 26 0.74 -7.48 3.92
CA ILE A 26 1.63 -7.88 5.03
C ILE A 26 0.99 -9.02 5.84
N TYR A 27 -0.30 -8.95 6.16
CA TYR A 27 -1.00 -10.03 6.87
C TYR A 27 -0.94 -11.36 6.12
N PHE A 28 -1.23 -11.36 4.82
CA PHE A 28 -1.11 -12.55 3.98
C PHE A 28 0.35 -13.01 3.85
N GLY A 29 1.29 -12.08 3.80
CA GLY A 29 2.72 -12.35 3.84
C GLY A 29 3.13 -13.14 5.08
N TYR A 30 2.73 -12.68 6.26
CA TYR A 30 2.96 -13.39 7.53
C TYR A 30 2.29 -14.76 7.52
N SER A 31 1.00 -14.84 7.15
CA SER A 31 0.27 -16.11 7.12
C SER A 31 0.95 -17.15 6.22
N ASN A 32 1.41 -16.73 5.04
CA ASN A 32 2.09 -17.62 4.10
C ASN A 32 3.49 -18.01 4.60
N ALA A 33 4.23 -17.11 5.25
CA ALA A 33 5.52 -17.40 5.86
C ALA A 33 5.38 -18.47 6.96
N TYR A 34 4.45 -18.30 7.90
CA TYR A 34 4.16 -19.29 8.94
C TYR A 34 3.72 -20.63 8.35
N ARG A 35 2.95 -20.63 7.26
CA ARG A 35 2.50 -21.87 6.61
C ARG A 35 3.62 -22.62 5.88
N ARG A 36 4.59 -21.90 5.30
CA ARG A 36 5.72 -22.50 4.57
C ARG A 36 6.88 -22.87 5.48
N GLY A 37 7.01 -22.24 6.64
CA GLY A 37 8.10 -22.50 7.59
C GLY A 37 9.49 -22.10 7.04
N THR A 38 9.55 -21.17 6.09
CA THR A 38 10.81 -20.75 5.47
C THR A 38 11.53 -19.73 6.36
N GLU A 39 12.86 -19.85 6.50
CA GLU A 39 13.66 -18.94 7.34
C GLU A 39 13.54 -17.47 6.92
N THR A 40 13.31 -17.22 5.63
CA THR A 40 13.03 -15.90 5.08
C THR A 40 11.78 -15.95 4.20
N SER A 41 11.01 -14.86 4.21
CA SER A 41 9.87 -14.68 3.32
C SER A 41 9.75 -13.21 2.95
N GLU A 42 9.41 -12.94 1.70
CA GLU A 42 9.32 -11.59 1.18
C GLU A 42 7.88 -11.29 0.75
N VAL A 43 7.42 -10.10 1.06
CA VAL A 43 6.07 -9.64 0.73
C VAL A 43 6.18 -8.66 -0.43
N TYR A 44 5.65 -9.09 -1.57
CA TYR A 44 5.66 -8.31 -2.80
C TYR A 44 4.30 -7.67 -3.04
N MET A 45 4.31 -6.42 -3.50
CA MET A 45 3.12 -5.69 -3.92
C MET A 45 3.44 -4.86 -5.16
N PHE A 46 2.65 -5.03 -6.22
CA PHE A 46 2.93 -4.44 -7.54
C PHE A 46 4.35 -4.70 -8.07
N GLY A 47 4.92 -5.86 -7.75
CA GLY A 47 6.29 -6.24 -8.12
C GLY A 47 7.40 -5.61 -7.26
N LEU A 48 7.05 -4.75 -6.30
CA LEU A 48 7.98 -4.17 -5.34
C LEU A 48 7.97 -4.97 -4.04
N ASN A 49 9.15 -5.26 -3.50
CA ASN A 49 9.26 -5.86 -2.18
C ASN A 49 8.99 -4.79 -1.12
N ILE A 50 7.83 -4.87 -0.47
CA ILE A 50 7.40 -3.90 0.54
C ILE A 50 7.81 -4.29 1.95
N TYR A 51 8.09 -5.58 2.19
CA TYR A 51 8.29 -6.11 3.53
C TYR A 51 9.12 -7.39 3.50
N HIS A 52 10.16 -7.44 4.31
CA HIS A 52 10.98 -8.63 4.52
C HIS A 52 10.62 -9.26 5.86
N LEU A 53 10.38 -10.57 5.86
CA LEU A 53 10.09 -11.37 7.03
C LEU A 53 11.26 -12.33 7.26
N VAL A 54 11.85 -12.27 8.44
CA VAL A 54 12.93 -13.18 8.85
C VAL A 54 12.49 -13.92 10.10
N LEU A 55 12.60 -15.25 10.07
CA LEU A 55 12.31 -16.08 11.24
C LEU A 55 13.43 -15.88 12.28
N SER A 56 13.06 -15.41 13.46
CA SER A 56 13.97 -15.23 14.58
C SER A 56 13.46 -16.04 15.76
N GLY A 57 13.99 -17.26 15.92
CA GLY A 57 13.48 -18.25 16.88
C GLY A 57 12.12 -18.77 16.44
N GLU A 58 11.07 -18.49 17.21
CA GLU A 58 9.69 -18.95 16.93
C GLU A 58 8.80 -17.88 16.28
N LYS A 59 9.32 -16.67 16.05
CA LYS A 59 8.54 -15.53 15.53
C LYS A 59 9.18 -14.92 14.30
N TYR A 60 8.36 -14.52 13.33
CA TYR A 60 8.82 -13.73 12.20
C TYR A 60 8.95 -12.25 12.58
N ILE A 61 10.14 -11.69 12.38
CA ILE A 61 10.42 -10.26 12.50
C ILE A 61 10.28 -9.63 11.12
N GLY A 62 9.49 -8.56 11.06
CA GLY A 62 9.25 -7.80 9.84
C GLY A 62 10.14 -6.58 9.75
N THR A 63 10.79 -6.37 8.60
CA THR A 63 11.49 -5.14 8.25
C THR A 63 10.82 -4.50 7.04
N SER A 64 10.39 -3.25 7.20
CA SER A 64 9.75 -2.49 6.13
C SER A 64 10.76 -1.98 5.12
N ASN A 65 10.40 -2.07 3.83
CA ASN A 65 11.13 -1.39 2.77
C ASN A 65 10.46 -0.03 2.49
N GLY A 66 10.92 1.00 3.21
CA GLY A 66 10.35 2.36 3.15
C GLY A 66 10.19 2.91 1.73
N PRO A 67 11.23 2.88 0.87
CA PRO A 67 11.13 3.31 -0.53
C PRO A 67 10.05 2.58 -1.33
N ALA A 68 9.96 1.24 -1.20
CA ALA A 68 8.95 0.46 -1.89
C ALA A 68 7.53 0.76 -1.41
N MET A 69 7.32 0.86 -0.08
CA MET A 69 6.04 1.24 0.51
C MET A 69 5.61 2.66 0.09
N GLY A 70 6.56 3.59 0.01
CA GLY A 70 6.34 4.94 -0.50
C GLY A 70 5.94 4.93 -1.97
N GLY A 71 6.61 4.13 -2.80
CA GLY A 71 6.28 3.95 -4.21
C GLY A 71 4.86 3.40 -4.44
N VAL A 72 4.49 2.34 -3.71
CA VAL A 72 3.14 1.77 -3.74
C VAL A 72 2.10 2.83 -3.34
N SER A 73 2.36 3.58 -2.28
CA SER A 73 1.48 4.65 -1.82
C SER A 73 1.30 5.74 -2.88
N ALA A 74 2.38 6.16 -3.53
CA ALA A 74 2.34 7.15 -4.60
C ALA A 74 1.51 6.68 -5.80
N ILE A 75 1.66 5.41 -6.20
CA ILE A 75 0.88 4.82 -7.30
C ILE A 75 -0.63 4.84 -6.97
N VAL A 76 -0.99 4.35 -5.77
CA VAL A 76 -2.41 4.31 -5.35
C VAL A 76 -2.99 5.73 -5.26
N MET A 77 -2.25 6.67 -4.67
CA MET A 77 -2.67 8.07 -4.61
C MET A 77 -2.86 8.69 -6.00
N ALA A 78 -1.94 8.43 -6.93
CA ALA A 78 -2.04 8.93 -8.31
C ALA A 78 -3.27 8.38 -9.04
N VAL A 79 -3.58 7.09 -8.88
CA VAL A 79 -4.77 6.46 -9.47
C VAL A 79 -6.05 7.08 -8.88
N VAL A 80 -6.15 7.17 -7.55
CA VAL A 80 -7.32 7.75 -6.88
C VAL A 80 -7.52 9.21 -7.29
N PHE A 81 -6.43 9.97 -7.37
CA PHE A 81 -6.46 11.36 -7.82
C PHE A 81 -6.92 11.49 -9.28
N ALA A 82 -6.40 10.66 -10.18
CA ALA A 82 -6.79 10.66 -11.59
C ALA A 82 -8.28 10.32 -11.77
N VAL A 83 -8.78 9.32 -11.06
CA VAL A 83 -10.20 8.94 -11.07
C VAL A 83 -11.08 10.09 -10.58
N GLU A 84 -10.71 10.75 -9.48
CA GLU A 84 -11.47 11.89 -8.96
C GLU A 84 -11.50 13.06 -9.94
N GLU A 85 -10.36 13.43 -10.54
CA GLU A 85 -10.31 14.51 -11.53
C GLU A 85 -11.12 14.18 -12.80
N ILE A 86 -11.12 12.92 -13.26
CA ILE A 86 -11.97 12.49 -14.38
C ILE A 86 -13.44 12.65 -14.03
N ILE A 87 -13.89 12.11 -12.88
CA ILE A 87 -15.28 12.20 -12.43
C ILE A 87 -15.70 13.66 -12.27
N PHE A 88 -14.83 14.50 -11.71
CA PHE A 88 -15.11 15.91 -11.51
C PHE A 88 -15.26 16.65 -12.84
N LYS A 89 -14.38 16.39 -13.82
CA LYS A 89 -14.49 16.98 -15.16
C LYS A 89 -15.78 16.56 -15.85
N LEU A 90 -16.15 15.28 -15.75
CA LEU A 90 -17.38 14.74 -16.34
C LEU A 90 -18.64 15.33 -15.70
N ARG A 91 -18.67 15.53 -14.38
CA ARG A 91 -19.82 16.15 -13.69
C ARG A 91 -19.96 17.65 -13.89
N LYS A 92 -18.90 18.32 -14.34
CA LYS A 92 -18.94 19.77 -14.63
C LYS A 92 -19.48 20.05 -16.04
N HIS A 93 -19.54 19.03 -16.90
CA HIS A 93 -20.01 19.12 -18.27
C HIS A 93 -21.47 18.67 -18.38
#